data_AF-A0A381VXU1-F1
#
_entry.id   AF-A0A381VXU1-F1
#
_cell.length_a   1.000
_cell.length_b   1.000
_cell.length_c   1.000
_cell.angle_alpha   90.00
_cell.angle_beta   90.00
_cell.angle_gamma   90.00
#
_symmetry.space_group_name_H-M   'P 1'
#
loop_
_entity.id
_entity.type
_entity.pdbx_description
1 polymer ?
#
loop_
_entity_poly.entity_id
_entity_poly.type
_entity_poly.pdbx_seq_one_letter_code
_entity_poly.pdbx_strand_id
1 'polypeptide(L)'
;MSTKPSIRATCLLLGLTAIGGNVQAEEDFKQFVKPLWANNCVKCHGGEKTKGKVNLKEIGSAKDFLAKPGLIKEMIEAIDARDMPPEDEPELAAKDREKLLVTLKGILRQTGSGEVTERGRIHRLNRFQYNNSIRDLFQLNRDVFAMSEKLMTRHGNNYLHADSGKMPERVEVACASLSPGVDMKGVKPFPKDLRASHGFDNQANQLTLSPLLLDSFLRLAVSILESPDFNERTVGIWNDFFREPPDGSDLAAEIKKRLQPFLRQAFRGPLDEEVLNRYVAYAKAKVEQGQSFTESMKKVASAALSSPLFLFRYAAENDKESEFALASKLSFFLWASGPDAELLRLAESGELSKPENLAKTMERMLADPKIERFLDTFPGQWMQLENVLAATPDPKKSRFFTIDKNYPASLQMVLEPLLLFDAVFVEDRPIMELISPSFAYQSDFLQAWYTSDLKPPAIEPTEIIEKNRANEEKRKTLETAIKSTEEELQSLLEP
;
A
#
# COMPACT_ATOMS: atom_id res chain seq x y z
N MET A 1 -13.60 19.67 39.97
CA MET A 1 -12.34 20.42 40.09
C MET A 1 -11.26 19.44 40.53
N SER A 2 -10.46 18.95 39.58
CA SER A 2 -9.22 18.22 39.86
C SER A 2 -8.28 18.49 38.68
N THR A 3 -7.13 19.03 39.01
CA THR A 3 -6.20 19.76 38.15
C THR A 3 -5.26 18.82 37.40
N LYS A 4 -5.23 18.92 36.06
CA LYS A 4 -4.22 18.29 35.21
C LYS A 4 -2.86 18.99 35.40
N PRO A 5 -1.71 18.28 35.43
CA PRO A 5 -0.42 18.93 35.49
C PRO A 5 -0.05 19.48 34.10
N SER A 6 0.20 20.79 34.09
CA SER A 6 0.79 21.57 32.99
C SER A 6 2.26 21.20 32.83
N ILE A 7 2.65 20.71 31.65
CA ILE A 7 4.06 20.63 31.25
C ILE A 7 4.41 21.98 30.64
N ARG A 8 5.18 22.77 31.39
CA ARG A 8 5.74 24.05 30.94
C ARG A 8 6.95 23.83 30.04
N ALA A 9 6.96 24.62 28.98
CA ALA A 9 8.04 24.95 28.08
C ALA A 9 9.46 24.88 28.69
N THR A 10 10.34 24.17 28.00
CA THR A 10 11.77 24.48 27.98
C THR A 10 12.18 24.63 26.52
N CYS A 11 12.02 25.86 26.00
CA CYS A 11 12.77 26.33 24.85
C CYS A 11 14.21 26.56 25.30
N LEU A 12 15.14 25.70 24.89
CA LEU A 12 16.56 26.05 24.89
C LEU A 12 17.21 25.50 23.61
N LEU A 13 17.61 26.44 22.76
CA LEU A 13 18.65 26.39 21.74
C LEU A 13 19.07 25.01 21.20
N LEU A 14 18.65 24.71 19.97
CA LEU A 14 19.39 23.85 19.04
C LEU A 14 19.23 24.40 17.61
N GLY A 15 19.59 25.67 17.44
CA GLY A 15 19.84 26.25 16.12
C GLY A 15 21.30 26.00 15.74
N LEU A 16 21.62 24.80 15.21
CA LEU A 16 22.83 24.45 14.45
C LEU A 16 22.90 22.92 14.20
N THR A 17 21.95 22.34 13.47
CA THR A 17 22.00 20.89 13.11
C THR A 17 21.73 20.62 11.63
N ALA A 18 22.11 21.53 10.74
CA ALA A 18 22.15 21.23 9.30
C ALA A 18 23.56 20.82 8.82
N ILE A 19 24.61 21.05 9.62
CA ILE A 19 26.00 20.77 9.25
C ILE A 19 26.51 19.44 9.85
N GLY A 20 25.88 18.93 10.92
CA GLY A 20 26.35 17.74 11.65
C GLY A 20 25.99 16.38 11.01
N GLY A 21 25.00 16.32 10.12
CA GLY A 21 24.53 15.06 9.52
C GLY A 21 25.59 14.43 8.60
N ASN A 22 26.09 15.19 7.61
CA ASN A 22 27.11 14.69 6.69
C ASN A 22 28.42 14.29 7.40
N VAL A 23 28.76 14.98 8.49
CA VAL A 23 29.96 14.65 9.28
C VAL A 23 29.81 13.29 9.97
N GLN A 24 28.62 12.97 10.50
CA GLN A 24 28.38 11.68 11.16
C GLN A 24 28.36 10.52 10.16
N ALA A 25 27.68 10.65 9.00
CA ALA A 25 27.68 9.60 7.98
C ALA A 25 29.07 9.34 7.38
N GLU A 26 29.87 10.40 7.20
CA GLU A 26 31.24 10.28 6.74
C GLU A 26 32.14 9.56 7.77
N GLU A 27 31.95 9.86 9.06
CA GLU A 27 32.69 9.20 10.14
C GLU A 27 32.28 7.73 10.30
N ASP A 28 30.97 7.45 10.30
CA ASP A 28 30.43 6.10 10.37
C ASP A 28 30.98 5.23 9.22
N PHE A 29 30.96 5.77 8.01
CA PHE A 29 31.55 5.13 6.84
C PHE A 29 33.03 4.80 7.04
N LYS A 30 33.84 5.77 7.51
CA LYS A 30 35.29 5.58 7.65
C LYS A 30 35.65 4.61 8.77
N GLN A 31 34.98 4.71 9.92
CA GLN A 31 35.35 3.97 11.13
C GLN A 31 34.79 2.55 11.17
N PHE A 32 33.60 2.33 10.63
CA PHE A 32 32.91 1.05 10.80
C PHE A 32 32.59 0.38 9.47
N VAL A 33 32.00 1.12 8.54
CA VAL A 33 31.56 0.54 7.28
C VAL A 33 32.85 0.13 6.54
N LYS A 34 33.67 1.03 5.97
CA LYS A 34 34.80 0.70 5.08
C LYS A 34 35.71 -0.45 5.55
N PRO A 35 36.11 -0.54 6.84
CA PRO A 35 36.90 -1.67 7.34
C PRO A 35 36.17 -3.03 7.28
N LEU A 36 34.86 -3.05 7.57
CA LEU A 36 34.06 -4.28 7.57
C LEU A 36 33.95 -4.88 6.15
N TRP A 37 33.78 -4.06 5.11
CA TRP A 37 33.65 -4.57 3.73
C TRP A 37 34.97 -4.97 3.13
N ALA A 38 36.06 -4.29 3.51
CA ALA A 38 37.40 -4.71 3.12
C ALA A 38 37.65 -6.16 3.56
N ASN A 39 37.19 -6.53 4.76
CA ASN A 39 37.36 -7.86 5.31
C ASN A 39 36.34 -8.89 4.78
N ASN A 40 35.08 -8.49 4.58
CA ASN A 40 33.98 -9.45 4.38
C ASN A 40 33.27 -9.37 3.01
N CYS A 41 33.48 -8.30 2.21
CA CYS A 41 32.69 -8.06 1.00
C CYS A 41 33.56 -7.92 -0.27
N VAL A 42 34.73 -7.30 -0.16
CA VAL A 42 35.61 -6.97 -1.29
C VAL A 42 36.16 -8.22 -1.99
N LYS A 43 36.22 -9.37 -1.31
CA LYS A 43 36.61 -10.66 -1.91
C LYS A 43 35.71 -11.07 -3.09
N CYS A 44 34.42 -10.74 -3.02
CA CYS A 44 33.43 -11.10 -4.04
C CYS A 44 32.93 -9.90 -4.86
N HIS A 45 33.05 -8.69 -4.30
CA HIS A 45 32.62 -7.43 -4.90
C HIS A 45 33.80 -6.46 -5.06
N GLY A 46 34.89 -6.90 -5.67
CA GLY A 46 36.11 -6.11 -5.80
C GLY A 46 37.09 -6.61 -6.87
N GLY A 47 37.49 -5.73 -7.78
CA GLY A 47 38.51 -6.04 -8.80
C GLY A 47 37.98 -6.98 -9.89
N GLU A 48 38.66 -8.10 -10.14
CA GLU A 48 38.27 -9.09 -11.17
C GLU A 48 37.01 -9.89 -10.81
N LYS A 49 36.60 -9.92 -9.53
CA LYS A 49 35.36 -10.55 -9.07
C LYS A 49 34.34 -9.49 -8.72
N THR A 50 33.29 -9.36 -9.54
CA THR A 50 32.19 -8.39 -9.38
C THR A 50 30.85 -9.11 -9.39
N LYS A 51 30.63 -9.97 -8.39
CA LYS A 51 29.33 -10.63 -8.22
C LYS A 51 28.22 -9.56 -8.13
N GLY A 52 27.10 -9.79 -8.80
CA GLY A 52 25.99 -8.83 -8.85
C GLY A 52 26.30 -7.48 -9.53
N LYS A 53 27.39 -7.38 -10.33
CA LYS A 53 27.83 -6.14 -10.99
C LYS A 53 28.20 -5.01 -10.02
N VAL A 54 28.51 -5.34 -8.76
CA VAL A 54 28.94 -4.38 -7.73
C VAL A 54 30.45 -4.47 -7.53
N ASN A 55 31.14 -3.33 -7.64
CA ASN A 55 32.58 -3.22 -7.38
C ASN A 55 32.86 -2.19 -6.27
N LEU A 56 33.04 -2.68 -5.04
CA LEU A 56 33.27 -1.85 -3.87
C LEU A 56 34.67 -1.22 -3.86
N LYS A 57 35.63 -1.73 -4.65
CA LYS A 57 36.98 -1.13 -4.76
C LYS A 57 36.99 0.21 -5.49
N GLU A 58 35.98 0.49 -6.31
CA GLU A 58 35.83 1.78 -7.00
C GLU A 58 35.37 2.90 -6.06
N ILE A 59 34.99 2.56 -4.83
CA ILE A 59 34.50 3.50 -3.82
C ILE A 59 35.68 3.94 -2.94
N GLY A 60 36.36 5.00 -3.38
CA GLY A 60 37.58 5.50 -2.75
C GLY A 60 37.33 6.26 -1.44
N SER A 61 36.25 7.05 -1.39
CA SER A 61 35.95 7.96 -0.28
C SER A 61 34.51 7.81 0.24
N ALA A 62 34.27 8.35 1.44
CA ALA A 62 32.92 8.45 2.00
C ALA A 62 32.01 9.24 1.06
N LYS A 63 32.51 10.33 0.48
CA LYS A 63 31.78 11.15 -0.48
C LYS A 63 31.28 10.34 -1.69
N ASP A 64 32.12 9.46 -2.24
CA ASP A 64 31.76 8.61 -3.39
C ASP A 64 30.67 7.59 -3.04
N PHE A 65 30.69 7.08 -1.80
CA PHE A 65 29.68 6.16 -1.31
C PHE A 65 28.36 6.85 -1.03
N LEU A 66 28.40 7.99 -0.36
CA LEU A 66 27.23 8.79 -0.03
C LEU A 66 26.50 9.29 -1.29
N ALA A 67 27.24 9.49 -2.39
CA ALA A 67 26.70 9.81 -3.71
C ALA A 67 26.03 8.62 -4.44
N LYS A 68 25.98 7.41 -3.85
CA LYS A 68 25.40 6.19 -4.45
C LYS A 68 24.26 5.59 -3.59
N PRO A 69 23.16 6.32 -3.33
CA PRO A 69 22.06 5.84 -2.48
C PRO A 69 21.37 4.57 -3.00
N GLY A 70 21.33 4.35 -4.32
CA GLY A 70 20.82 3.11 -4.90
C GLY A 70 21.62 1.88 -4.48
N LEU A 71 22.95 1.96 -4.52
CA LEU A 71 23.83 0.90 -4.04
C LEU A 71 23.67 0.65 -2.53
N ILE A 72 23.56 1.72 -1.74
CA ILE A 72 23.34 1.61 -0.29
C ILE A 72 22.04 0.86 -0.01
N LYS A 73 20.98 1.15 -0.78
CA LYS A 73 19.69 0.46 -0.67
C LYS A 73 19.81 -1.03 -1.03
N GLU A 74 20.45 -1.37 -2.15
CA GLU A 74 20.67 -2.75 -2.58
C GLU A 74 21.48 -3.55 -1.54
N MET A 75 22.51 -2.92 -0.94
CA MET A 75 23.28 -3.53 0.14
C MET A 75 22.40 -3.81 1.37
N ILE A 76 21.54 -2.86 1.77
CA ILE A 76 20.61 -3.08 2.87
C ILE A 76 19.69 -4.25 2.57
N GLU A 77 19.07 -4.30 1.38
CA GLU A 77 18.15 -5.37 0.98
C GLU A 77 18.84 -6.75 1.02
N ALA A 78 20.03 -6.88 0.42
CA ALA A 78 20.78 -8.14 0.40
C ALA A 78 21.24 -8.60 1.79
N ILE A 79 21.69 -7.67 2.65
CA ILE A 79 22.14 -8.00 4.00
C ILE A 79 20.94 -8.32 4.91
N ASP A 80 19.83 -7.59 4.80
CA ASP A 80 18.62 -7.78 5.62
C ASP A 80 17.91 -9.10 5.26
N ALA A 81 17.94 -9.48 3.98
CA ALA A 81 17.46 -10.78 3.48
C ALA A 81 18.39 -11.97 3.83
N ARG A 82 19.62 -11.70 4.30
CA ARG A 82 20.68 -12.71 4.53
C ARG A 82 21.18 -13.38 3.24
N ASP A 83 21.03 -12.72 2.10
CA ASP A 83 21.60 -13.18 0.82
C ASP A 83 23.13 -12.96 0.76
N MET A 84 23.66 -12.11 1.65
CA MET A 84 25.08 -11.80 1.75
C MET A 84 25.55 -11.89 3.21
N PRO A 85 26.71 -12.53 3.50
CA PRO A 85 27.63 -13.19 2.55
C PRO A 85 27.05 -14.46 1.89
N PRO A 86 27.56 -14.87 0.71
CA PRO A 86 27.09 -16.09 0.04
C PRO A 86 27.37 -17.34 0.88
N GLU A 87 26.63 -18.43 0.64
CA GLU A 87 26.69 -19.67 1.44
C GLU A 87 28.10 -20.27 1.62
N ASP A 88 29.00 -20.03 0.65
CA ASP A 88 30.38 -20.54 0.64
C ASP A 88 31.35 -19.67 1.47
N GLU A 89 30.89 -18.55 2.04
CA GLU A 89 31.69 -17.63 2.84
C GLU A 89 31.20 -17.58 4.30
N PRO A 90 32.07 -17.27 5.26
CA PRO A 90 31.67 -17.15 6.66
C PRO A 90 30.58 -16.09 6.86
N GLU A 91 29.53 -16.41 7.63
CA GLU A 91 28.51 -15.43 8.00
C GLU A 91 29.10 -14.26 8.79
N LEU A 92 28.49 -13.08 8.61
CA LEU A 92 28.76 -11.94 9.48
C LEU A 92 28.28 -12.24 10.90
N ALA A 93 29.08 -11.88 11.90
CA ALA A 93 28.64 -11.92 13.28
C ALA A 93 27.33 -11.12 13.45
N ALA A 94 26.34 -11.67 14.15
CA ALA A 94 25.00 -11.08 14.26
C ALA A 94 25.02 -9.60 14.72
N LYS A 95 25.92 -9.28 15.66
CA LYS A 95 26.14 -7.92 16.17
C LYS A 95 26.66 -6.96 15.09
N ASP A 96 27.56 -7.42 14.23
CA ASP A 96 28.14 -6.61 13.16
C ASP A 96 27.14 -6.43 12.02
N ARG A 97 26.34 -7.46 11.70
CA ARG A 97 25.25 -7.38 10.73
C ARG A 97 24.18 -6.38 11.17
N GLU A 98 23.74 -6.45 12.42
CA GLU A 98 22.74 -5.51 12.97
C GLU A 98 23.28 -4.07 12.97
N LYS A 99 24.50 -3.87 13.47
CA LYS A 99 25.15 -2.56 13.45
C LYS A 99 25.32 -2.03 12.02
N LEU A 100 25.69 -2.87 11.07
CA LEU A 100 25.81 -2.51 9.65
C LEU A 100 24.46 -2.08 9.06
N LEU A 101 23.39 -2.82 9.32
CA LEU A 101 22.06 -2.44 8.85
C LEU A 101 21.58 -1.12 9.45
N VAL A 102 21.78 -0.90 10.76
CA VAL A 102 21.44 0.36 11.42
C VAL A 102 22.22 1.52 10.83
N THR A 103 23.54 1.37 10.68
CA THR A 103 24.41 2.41 10.11
C THR A 103 24.06 2.70 8.65
N LEU A 104 23.88 1.69 7.80
CA LEU A 104 23.51 1.89 6.39
C LEU A 104 22.11 2.54 6.26
N LYS A 105 21.13 2.12 7.07
CA LYS A 105 19.80 2.76 7.11
C LYS A 105 19.91 4.22 7.59
N GLY A 106 20.78 4.51 8.54
CA GLY A 106 21.09 5.87 9.01
C GLY A 106 21.73 6.74 7.92
N ILE A 107 22.75 6.22 7.25
CA ILE A 107 23.42 6.86 6.12
C ILE A 107 22.42 7.12 4.98
N LEU A 108 21.62 6.12 4.60
CA LEU A 108 20.62 6.25 3.52
C LEU A 108 19.57 7.32 3.83
N ARG A 109 19.17 7.48 5.10
CA ARG A 109 18.26 8.55 5.53
C ARG A 109 18.90 9.94 5.37
N GLN A 110 20.20 10.06 5.63
CA GLN A 110 20.94 11.33 5.53
C GLN A 110 21.33 11.70 4.10
N THR A 111 21.59 10.71 3.23
CA THR A 111 21.82 10.94 1.80
C THR A 111 20.50 11.10 1.03
N GLY A 112 19.42 10.47 1.52
CA GLY A 112 18.06 10.59 1.00
C GLY A 112 17.41 11.96 1.20
N SER A 113 17.94 12.82 2.07
CA SER A 113 17.52 14.23 2.14
C SER A 113 18.06 15.10 0.99
N GLY A 114 18.97 14.58 0.16
CA GLY A 114 19.67 15.33 -0.89
C GLY A 114 19.17 15.12 -2.32
N GLU A 115 19.11 13.90 -2.86
CA GLU A 115 19.02 13.77 -4.33
C GLU A 115 18.40 12.48 -4.91
N VAL A 116 17.81 11.61 -4.08
CA VAL A 116 16.83 10.61 -4.55
C VAL A 116 15.55 10.82 -3.77
N THR A 117 14.99 12.01 -3.92
CA THR A 117 13.54 12.14 -3.78
C THR A 117 12.92 11.21 -4.82
N GLU A 118 11.75 10.67 -4.53
CA GLU A 118 10.87 9.96 -5.47
C GLU A 118 10.43 10.84 -6.67
N ARG A 119 11.27 11.79 -7.12
CA ARG A 119 11.08 12.62 -8.29
C ARG A 119 10.89 11.70 -9.50
N GLY A 120 9.68 11.71 -10.04
CA GLY A 120 9.33 11.04 -11.29
C GLY A 120 8.63 9.68 -11.18
N ARG A 121 8.32 9.16 -9.98
CA ARG A 121 7.49 7.95 -9.89
C ARG A 121 6.01 8.32 -9.90
N ILE A 122 5.38 8.04 -11.02
CA ILE A 122 3.93 8.09 -11.19
C ILE A 122 3.36 6.80 -10.59
N HIS A 123 2.44 6.91 -9.63
CA HIS A 123 1.77 5.75 -9.01
C HIS A 123 0.35 5.64 -9.53
N ARG A 124 0.04 4.58 -10.28
CA ARG A 124 -1.35 4.28 -10.66
C ARG A 124 -2.16 3.89 -9.42
N LEU A 125 -3.44 4.23 -9.40
CA LEU A 125 -4.38 3.66 -8.45
C LEU A 125 -4.58 2.17 -8.74
N ASN A 126 -4.40 1.34 -7.72
CA ASN A 126 -4.78 -0.06 -7.82
C ASN A 126 -6.32 -0.21 -7.76
N ARG A 127 -6.82 -1.42 -8.00
CA ARG A 127 -8.25 -1.74 -8.00
C ARG A 127 -8.99 -1.31 -6.73
N PHE A 128 -8.39 -1.57 -5.55
CA PHE A 128 -8.96 -1.19 -4.26
C PHE A 128 -9.03 0.33 -4.08
N GLN A 129 -7.96 1.02 -4.43
CA GLN A 129 -7.86 2.48 -4.38
C GLN A 129 -8.81 3.17 -5.36
N TYR A 130 -8.97 2.61 -6.57
CA TYR A 130 -9.87 3.14 -7.59
C TYR A 130 -11.34 3.04 -7.14
N ASN A 131 -11.78 1.89 -6.62
CA ASN A 131 -13.11 1.71 -6.04
C ASN A 131 -13.41 2.76 -4.96
N ASN A 132 -12.51 2.88 -3.97
CA ASN A 132 -12.71 3.77 -2.83
C ASN A 132 -12.65 5.25 -3.21
N SER A 133 -11.78 5.62 -4.17
CA SER A 133 -11.67 6.99 -4.66
C SER A 133 -12.96 7.44 -5.35
N ILE A 134 -13.60 6.55 -6.14
CA ILE A 134 -14.88 6.84 -6.78
C ILE A 134 -16.00 6.90 -5.75
N ARG A 135 -16.02 5.94 -4.82
CA ARG A 135 -17.00 5.92 -3.73
C ARG A 135 -16.96 7.20 -2.91
N ASP A 136 -15.78 7.71 -2.57
CA ASP A 136 -15.65 8.96 -1.82
C ASP A 136 -15.96 10.19 -2.68
N LEU A 137 -15.52 10.21 -3.94
CA LEU A 137 -15.74 11.34 -4.85
C LEU A 137 -17.22 11.59 -5.13
N PHE A 138 -18.00 10.52 -5.33
CA PHE A 138 -19.45 10.61 -5.57
C PHE A 138 -20.29 10.42 -4.31
N GLN A 139 -19.67 10.15 -3.17
CA GLN A 139 -20.32 9.76 -1.91
C GLN A 139 -21.30 8.58 -2.13
N LEU A 140 -20.80 7.51 -2.76
CA LEU A 140 -21.59 6.32 -3.01
C LEU A 140 -21.86 5.55 -1.71
N ASN A 141 -23.09 5.08 -1.57
CA ASN A 141 -23.50 4.22 -0.46
C ASN A 141 -23.18 2.72 -0.67
N ARG A 142 -22.41 2.39 -1.71
CA ARG A 142 -22.06 1.03 -2.11
C ARG A 142 -20.72 1.01 -2.84
N ASP A 143 -20.17 -0.17 -2.98
CA ASP A 143 -18.97 -0.38 -3.80
C ASP A 143 -19.33 -0.37 -5.30
N VAL A 144 -18.35 0.01 -6.10
CA VAL A 144 -18.49 0.17 -7.55
C VAL A 144 -18.48 -1.19 -8.25
N PHE A 145 -17.65 -2.10 -7.74
CA PHE A 145 -17.51 -3.49 -8.22
C PHE A 145 -17.15 -4.40 -7.05
N ALA A 146 -17.38 -5.70 -7.24
CA ALA A 146 -17.00 -6.75 -6.29
C ALA A 146 -15.53 -6.69 -5.82
N MET A 147 -15.31 -6.58 -4.51
CA MET A 147 -13.97 -6.43 -3.89
C MET A 147 -13.45 -7.77 -3.32
N SER A 148 -12.74 -8.54 -4.15
CA SER A 148 -12.07 -9.79 -3.72
C SER A 148 -10.92 -9.55 -2.74
N GLU A 149 -10.34 -8.35 -2.78
CA GLU A 149 -9.21 -7.89 -1.96
C GLU A 149 -9.62 -7.67 -0.49
N LYS A 150 -10.93 -7.49 -0.24
CA LYS A 150 -11.49 -7.35 1.10
C LYS A 150 -11.74 -8.74 1.69
N LEU A 151 -10.85 -9.19 2.58
CA LEU A 151 -10.92 -10.51 3.21
C LEU A 151 -11.89 -10.60 4.39
N MET A 152 -12.28 -9.46 4.98
CA MET A 152 -13.17 -9.41 6.13
C MET A 152 -14.20 -8.30 5.97
N THR A 153 -15.47 -8.63 6.16
CA THR A 153 -16.59 -7.70 6.28
C THR A 153 -17.08 -7.74 7.71
N ARG A 154 -17.19 -6.56 8.33
CA ARG A 154 -17.68 -6.38 9.70
C ARG A 154 -19.19 -6.11 9.66
N HIS A 155 -19.98 -6.87 10.40
CA HIS A 155 -21.44 -6.75 10.45
C HIS A 155 -21.91 -6.04 11.74
N GLY A 156 -23.15 -5.57 11.74
CA GLY A 156 -23.77 -4.88 12.88
C GLY A 156 -23.24 -3.45 13.09
N ASN A 157 -23.13 -3.02 14.36
CA ASN A 157 -22.42 -1.79 14.70
C ASN A 157 -20.92 -2.05 14.56
N ASN A 158 -20.32 -1.53 13.48
CA ASN A 158 -18.89 -1.65 13.24
C ASN A 158 -18.12 -1.09 14.45
N TYR A 159 -17.49 -1.97 15.22
CA TYR A 159 -16.78 -1.65 16.46
C TYR A 159 -15.57 -0.74 16.23
N LEU A 160 -15.07 -0.66 14.99
CA LEU A 160 -14.04 0.31 14.61
C LEU A 160 -14.49 1.77 14.78
N HIS A 161 -15.80 2.02 14.84
CA HIS A 161 -16.39 3.35 14.99
C HIS A 161 -17.09 3.53 16.35
N ALA A 162 -16.94 2.58 17.27
CA ALA A 162 -17.53 2.68 18.58
C ALA A 162 -16.63 3.50 19.50
N ASP A 163 -17.19 4.50 20.19
CA ASP A 163 -16.51 5.33 21.20
C ASP A 163 -16.03 4.55 22.44
N SER A 164 -16.21 3.22 22.45
CA SER A 164 -15.84 2.35 23.58
C SER A 164 -14.33 2.16 23.73
N GLY A 165 -13.55 2.33 22.66
CA GLY A 165 -12.11 2.03 22.64
C GLY A 165 -11.79 0.58 23.01
N LYS A 166 -12.75 -0.33 22.82
CA LYS A 166 -12.63 -1.75 23.16
C LYS A 166 -13.32 -2.63 22.14
N MET A 167 -12.72 -3.78 21.86
CA MET A 167 -13.38 -4.79 21.06
C MET A 167 -14.53 -5.43 21.86
N PRO A 168 -15.68 -5.71 21.23
CA PRO A 168 -16.74 -6.49 21.85
C PRO A 168 -16.29 -7.93 22.15
N GLU A 169 -16.82 -8.55 23.22
CA GLU A 169 -16.55 -9.96 23.53
C GLU A 169 -16.98 -10.92 22.40
N ARG A 170 -17.95 -10.52 21.58
CA ARG A 170 -18.41 -11.26 20.41
C ARG A 170 -18.58 -10.31 19.24
N VAL A 171 -18.08 -10.72 18.08
CA VAL A 171 -18.15 -9.97 16.82
C VAL A 171 -18.76 -10.84 15.72
N GLU A 172 -19.45 -10.20 14.79
CA GLU A 172 -19.96 -10.86 13.58
C GLU A 172 -19.17 -10.36 12.37
N VAL A 173 -18.41 -11.27 11.76
CA VAL A 173 -17.57 -10.99 10.60
C VAL A 173 -17.72 -12.07 9.54
N ALA A 174 -17.53 -11.71 8.28
CA ALA A 174 -17.60 -12.64 7.16
C ALA A 174 -16.47 -12.41 6.16
N CYS A 175 -15.92 -13.50 5.59
CA CYS A 175 -15.04 -13.42 4.42
C CYS A 175 -15.89 -13.56 3.15
N ALA A 176 -16.08 -12.44 2.45
CA ALA A 176 -16.88 -12.39 1.22
C ALA A 176 -16.02 -12.49 -0.06
N SER A 177 -14.71 -12.75 0.03
CA SER A 177 -13.81 -12.73 -1.13
C SER A 177 -14.21 -13.70 -2.25
N LEU A 178 -14.92 -14.79 -1.91
CA LEU A 178 -15.39 -15.82 -2.84
C LEU A 178 -16.85 -15.67 -3.27
N SER A 179 -17.57 -14.75 -2.63
CA SER A 179 -18.95 -14.39 -2.97
C SER A 179 -19.14 -12.91 -2.64
N PRO A 180 -18.42 -12.02 -3.34
CA PRO A 180 -18.45 -10.59 -3.05
C PRO A 180 -19.88 -10.06 -3.20
N GLY A 181 -20.24 -9.11 -2.34
CA GLY A 181 -21.61 -8.60 -2.21
C GLY A 181 -22.12 -7.81 -3.42
N VAL A 182 -23.25 -7.12 -3.22
CA VAL A 182 -23.95 -6.36 -4.28
C VAL A 182 -23.06 -5.21 -4.77
N ASP A 183 -22.64 -5.30 -6.02
CA ASP A 183 -21.98 -4.23 -6.75
C ASP A 183 -22.95 -3.51 -7.70
N MET A 184 -22.45 -2.47 -8.38
CA MET A 184 -23.24 -1.73 -9.35
C MET A 184 -23.53 -2.60 -10.57
N LYS A 185 -24.81 -2.70 -10.94
CA LYS A 185 -25.23 -3.48 -12.11
C LYS A 185 -24.57 -2.97 -13.38
N GLY A 186 -24.07 -3.90 -14.20
CA GLY A 186 -23.47 -3.59 -15.51
C GLY A 186 -22.04 -3.06 -15.44
N VAL A 187 -21.46 -2.92 -14.25
CA VAL A 187 -20.07 -2.48 -14.08
C VAL A 187 -19.14 -3.69 -14.10
N LYS A 188 -18.14 -3.67 -14.99
CA LYS A 188 -17.13 -4.73 -15.09
C LYS A 188 -15.76 -4.19 -14.71
N PRO A 189 -15.18 -4.63 -13.58
CA PRO A 189 -13.86 -4.16 -13.15
C PRO A 189 -12.77 -4.65 -14.12
N PHE A 190 -11.65 -3.92 -14.12
CA PHE A 190 -10.41 -4.41 -14.71
C PHE A 190 -9.82 -5.55 -13.85
N PRO A 191 -8.90 -6.38 -14.39
CA PRO A 191 -8.29 -7.47 -13.65
C PRO A 191 -7.65 -7.01 -12.33
N LYS A 192 -7.67 -7.88 -11.32
CA LYS A 192 -6.99 -7.64 -10.05
C LYS A 192 -5.50 -7.38 -10.29
N ASP A 193 -4.98 -6.34 -9.64
CA ASP A 193 -3.55 -6.02 -9.69
C ASP A 193 -2.73 -7.12 -9.02
N LEU A 194 -1.64 -7.53 -9.68
CA LEU A 194 -0.76 -8.54 -9.13
C LEU A 194 0.09 -7.94 -8.01
N ARG A 195 0.29 -8.72 -6.94
CA ARG A 195 1.25 -8.38 -5.90
C ARG A 195 2.66 -8.73 -6.35
N ALA A 196 3.63 -7.92 -5.94
CA ALA A 196 5.02 -8.38 -5.93
C ALA A 196 5.17 -9.53 -4.92
N SER A 197 6.07 -10.48 -5.17
CA SER A 197 6.22 -11.72 -4.38
C SER A 197 6.33 -11.50 -2.87
N HIS A 198 6.85 -10.35 -2.43
CA HIS A 198 6.94 -9.94 -1.03
C HIS A 198 6.46 -8.50 -0.80
N GLY A 199 5.56 -8.02 -1.66
CA GLY A 199 5.19 -6.61 -1.73
C GLY A 199 3.70 -6.34 -1.68
N PHE A 200 3.39 -5.06 -1.57
CA PHE A 200 2.03 -4.56 -1.65
C PHE A 200 1.60 -4.36 -3.12
N ASP A 201 0.30 -4.43 -3.38
CA ASP A 201 -0.35 -4.17 -4.66
C ASP A 201 -0.37 -2.69 -5.07
N ASN A 202 0.33 -1.81 -4.35
CA ASN A 202 0.40 -0.37 -4.58
C ASN A 202 1.79 0.13 -5.01
N GLN A 203 2.70 -0.80 -5.33
CA GLN A 203 4.07 -0.48 -5.76
C GLN A 203 4.10 0.13 -7.17
N ALA A 204 4.69 1.33 -7.31
CA ALA A 204 4.76 2.06 -8.58
C ALA A 204 5.41 1.27 -9.72
N ASN A 205 6.48 0.53 -9.43
CA ASN A 205 7.23 -0.24 -10.42
C ASN A 205 6.50 -1.50 -10.90
N GLN A 206 5.40 -1.90 -10.24
CA GLN A 206 4.60 -3.07 -10.61
C GLN A 206 3.29 -2.66 -11.30
N LEU A 207 2.72 -1.51 -10.93
CA LEU A 207 1.48 -0.99 -11.50
C LEU A 207 1.68 -0.31 -12.85
N THR A 208 2.11 -1.09 -13.85
CA THR A 208 2.19 -0.63 -15.24
C THR A 208 0.80 -0.40 -15.85
N LEU A 209 0.72 0.37 -16.93
CA LEU A 209 -0.50 0.64 -17.67
C LEU A 209 -0.32 0.22 -19.13
N SER A 210 -0.79 -0.99 -19.48
CA SER A 210 -0.82 -1.44 -20.87
C SER A 210 -1.96 -0.76 -21.64
N PRO A 211 -1.91 -0.69 -22.99
CA PRO A 211 -3.02 -0.16 -23.78
C PRO A 211 -4.36 -0.86 -23.52
N LEU A 212 -4.34 -2.19 -23.30
CA LEU A 212 -5.55 -2.96 -22.96
C LEU A 212 -6.11 -2.58 -21.59
N LEU A 213 -5.24 -2.33 -20.62
CA LEU A 213 -5.66 -1.89 -19.29
C LEU A 213 -6.21 -0.46 -19.34
N LEU A 214 -5.61 0.44 -20.13
CA LEU A 214 -6.15 1.77 -20.36
C LEU A 214 -7.55 1.71 -20.99
N ASP A 215 -7.75 0.91 -22.05
CA ASP A 215 -9.10 0.70 -22.63
C ASP A 215 -10.09 0.17 -21.59
N SER A 216 -9.65 -0.73 -20.71
CA SER A 216 -10.47 -1.25 -19.61
C SER A 216 -10.86 -0.16 -18.62
N PHE A 217 -9.95 0.76 -18.25
CA PHE A 217 -10.26 1.91 -17.39
C PHE A 217 -11.26 2.87 -18.04
N LEU A 218 -11.11 3.15 -19.34
CA LEU A 218 -12.03 4.03 -20.08
C LEU A 218 -13.44 3.44 -20.13
N ARG A 219 -13.56 2.16 -20.46
CA ARG A 219 -14.85 1.45 -20.47
C ARG A 219 -15.46 1.36 -19.08
N LEU A 220 -14.63 1.11 -18.06
CA LEU A 220 -15.06 1.05 -16.68
C LEU A 220 -15.67 2.39 -16.24
N ALA A 221 -14.95 3.51 -16.46
CA ALA A 221 -15.45 4.84 -16.14
C ALA A 221 -16.83 5.10 -16.74
N VAL A 222 -17.02 4.82 -18.03
CA VAL A 222 -18.32 4.96 -18.69
C VAL A 222 -19.38 4.04 -18.06
N SER A 223 -19.07 2.75 -17.88
CA SER A 223 -20.02 1.77 -17.32
C SER A 223 -20.51 2.11 -15.92
N ILE A 224 -19.68 2.78 -15.10
CA ILE A 224 -20.05 3.22 -13.76
C ILE A 224 -21.14 4.28 -13.83
N LEU A 225 -20.95 5.31 -14.65
CA LEU A 225 -21.89 6.42 -14.77
C LEU A 225 -23.20 6.03 -15.50
N GLU A 226 -23.13 5.02 -16.37
CA GLU A 226 -24.27 4.45 -17.10
C GLU A 226 -25.02 3.38 -16.30
N SER A 227 -24.46 2.89 -15.19
CA SER A 227 -25.12 1.90 -14.36
C SER A 227 -26.49 2.41 -13.88
N PRO A 228 -27.54 1.57 -13.88
CA PRO A 228 -28.83 1.94 -13.30
C PRO A 228 -28.72 2.20 -11.78
N ASP A 229 -27.66 1.70 -11.13
CA ASP A 229 -27.35 1.97 -9.74
C ASP A 229 -26.60 3.30 -9.54
N PHE A 230 -26.29 4.07 -10.59
CA PHE A 230 -25.75 5.43 -10.52
C PHE A 230 -26.87 6.47 -10.67
N ASN A 231 -27.54 6.77 -9.55
CA ASN A 231 -28.71 7.63 -9.50
C ASN A 231 -28.79 8.43 -8.20
N GLU A 232 -29.80 9.29 -8.07
CA GLU A 232 -30.03 10.18 -6.92
C GLU A 232 -30.09 9.46 -5.56
N ARG A 233 -30.49 8.18 -5.52
CA ARG A 233 -30.61 7.42 -4.26
C ARG A 233 -29.27 6.86 -3.78
N THR A 234 -28.30 6.73 -4.68
CA THR A 234 -27.02 6.07 -4.41
C THR A 234 -25.84 7.01 -4.44
N VAL A 235 -25.97 8.16 -5.12
CA VAL A 235 -24.94 9.19 -5.29
C VAL A 235 -25.21 10.35 -4.34
N GLY A 236 -24.39 10.53 -3.31
CA GLY A 236 -24.60 11.58 -2.31
C GLY A 236 -24.48 13.00 -2.86
N ILE A 237 -23.64 13.22 -3.88
CA ILE A 237 -23.47 14.55 -4.51
C ILE A 237 -24.48 14.84 -5.63
N TRP A 238 -25.55 14.05 -5.78
CA TRP A 238 -26.45 14.15 -6.93
C TRP A 238 -27.04 15.55 -7.11
N ASN A 239 -27.48 16.15 -6.01
CA ASN A 239 -28.13 17.46 -6.01
C ASN A 239 -27.17 18.59 -6.36
N ASP A 240 -25.93 18.48 -5.90
CA ASP A 240 -24.93 19.53 -6.06
C ASP A 240 -24.22 19.43 -7.42
N PHE A 241 -24.17 18.23 -8.01
CA PHE A 241 -23.39 17.99 -9.23
C PHE A 241 -24.26 17.69 -10.46
N PHE A 242 -25.21 16.75 -10.36
CA PHE A 242 -25.91 16.18 -11.53
C PHE A 242 -27.29 16.79 -11.80
N ARG A 243 -28.00 17.28 -10.78
CA ARG A 243 -29.36 17.82 -10.90
C ARG A 243 -29.43 18.96 -11.92
N GLU A 244 -30.49 19.00 -12.72
CA GLU A 244 -30.74 20.11 -13.65
C GLU A 244 -30.66 21.48 -12.93
N PRO A 245 -30.01 22.48 -13.52
CA PRO A 245 -29.90 23.80 -12.93
C PRO A 245 -31.24 24.55 -13.01
N PRO A 246 -31.48 25.57 -12.17
CA PRO A 246 -32.69 26.38 -12.24
C PRO A 246 -32.84 27.07 -13.60
N ASP A 247 -34.09 27.22 -14.06
CA ASP A 247 -34.41 27.93 -15.31
C ASP A 247 -33.84 29.36 -15.31
N GLY A 248 -33.25 29.76 -16.44
CA GLY A 248 -32.66 31.09 -16.62
C GLY A 248 -31.28 31.28 -15.96
N SER A 249 -30.68 30.22 -15.41
CA SER A 249 -29.29 30.27 -14.93
C SER A 249 -28.28 30.43 -16.08
N ASP A 250 -27.15 31.08 -15.79
CA ASP A 250 -25.98 31.02 -16.66
C ASP A 250 -25.39 29.62 -16.60
N LEU A 251 -25.63 28.85 -17.66
CA LEU A 251 -25.20 27.47 -17.80
C LEU A 251 -23.68 27.32 -17.60
N ALA A 252 -22.86 28.22 -18.15
CA ALA A 252 -21.42 28.11 -18.06
C ALA A 252 -20.92 28.36 -16.63
N ALA A 253 -21.48 29.38 -15.97
CA ALA A 253 -21.17 29.70 -14.58
C ALA A 253 -21.58 28.57 -13.63
N GLU A 254 -22.75 27.96 -13.83
CA GLU A 254 -23.24 26.87 -12.99
C GLU A 254 -22.42 25.59 -13.18
N ILE A 255 -22.09 25.23 -14.43
CA ILE A 255 -21.17 24.11 -14.70
C ILE A 255 -19.81 24.35 -14.02
N LYS A 256 -19.23 25.54 -14.18
CA LYS A 256 -17.93 25.89 -13.58
C LYS A 256 -17.96 25.76 -12.06
N LYS A 257 -18.99 26.31 -11.42
CA LYS A 257 -19.20 26.25 -9.97
C LYS A 257 -19.24 24.81 -9.44
N ARG A 258 -19.88 23.88 -10.17
CA ARG A 258 -20.00 22.47 -9.77
C ARG A 258 -18.73 21.67 -10.07
N LEU A 259 -18.07 21.94 -11.20
CA LEU A 259 -16.85 21.24 -11.59
C LEU A 259 -15.64 21.61 -10.77
N GLN A 260 -15.53 22.85 -10.30
CA GLN A 260 -14.35 23.31 -9.55
C GLN A 260 -14.05 22.45 -8.30
N PRO A 261 -14.98 22.25 -7.33
CA PRO A 261 -14.71 21.40 -6.18
C PRO A 261 -14.55 19.92 -6.57
N PHE A 262 -15.34 19.44 -7.53
CA PHE A 262 -15.28 18.05 -8.01
C PHE A 262 -13.93 17.69 -8.62
N LEU A 263 -13.43 18.50 -9.56
CA LEU A 263 -12.15 18.26 -10.23
C LEU A 263 -10.97 18.47 -9.28
N ARG A 264 -11.07 19.43 -8.35
CA ARG A 264 -10.08 19.62 -7.28
C ARG A 264 -9.92 18.36 -6.44
N GLN A 265 -11.03 17.72 -6.05
CA GLN A 265 -11.00 16.48 -5.29
C GLN A 265 -10.56 15.28 -6.14
N ALA A 266 -11.05 15.18 -7.39
CA ALA A 266 -10.72 14.10 -8.31
C ALA A 266 -9.23 14.08 -8.68
N PHE A 267 -8.63 15.24 -8.96
CA PHE A 267 -7.23 15.39 -9.37
C PHE A 267 -6.27 15.61 -8.20
N ARG A 268 -6.80 15.85 -6.99
CA ARG A 268 -6.07 15.85 -5.71
C ARG A 268 -4.92 16.86 -5.67
N GLY A 269 -5.09 17.98 -6.35
CA GLY A 269 -4.02 18.94 -6.60
C GLY A 269 -4.56 20.32 -6.95
N PRO A 270 -3.66 21.28 -7.24
CA PRO A 270 -4.06 22.56 -7.76
C PRO A 270 -4.80 22.37 -9.09
N LEU A 271 -5.93 23.04 -9.25
CA LEU A 271 -6.72 22.99 -10.48
C LEU A 271 -6.39 24.21 -11.33
N ASP A 272 -5.75 23.97 -12.47
CA ASP A 272 -5.51 25.02 -13.47
C ASP A 272 -6.85 25.51 -14.07
N GLU A 273 -6.99 26.82 -14.22
CA GLU A 273 -8.15 27.46 -14.83
C GLU A 273 -8.37 26.98 -16.28
N GLU A 274 -7.31 26.78 -17.07
CA GLU A 274 -7.39 26.25 -18.42
C GLU A 274 -7.97 24.83 -18.44
N VAL A 275 -7.51 23.98 -17.52
CA VAL A 275 -8.02 22.61 -17.38
C VAL A 275 -9.50 22.62 -16.99
N LEU A 276 -9.88 23.44 -16.00
CA LEU A 276 -11.28 23.60 -15.60
C LEU A 276 -12.15 24.06 -16.78
N ASN A 277 -11.72 25.10 -17.50
CA ASN A 277 -12.45 25.67 -18.62
C ASN A 277 -12.62 24.67 -19.77
N ARG A 278 -11.67 23.74 -19.98
CA ARG A 278 -11.82 22.64 -20.94
C ARG A 278 -12.96 21.69 -20.58
N TYR A 279 -13.11 21.30 -19.31
CA TYR A 279 -14.22 20.46 -18.87
C TYR A 279 -15.56 21.22 -18.90
N VAL A 280 -15.56 22.52 -18.55
CA VAL A 280 -16.74 23.39 -18.66
C VAL A 280 -17.22 23.48 -20.11
N ALA A 281 -16.31 23.74 -21.04
CA ALA A 281 -16.62 23.82 -22.47
C ALA A 281 -17.16 22.49 -23.01
N TYR A 282 -16.59 21.37 -22.58
CA TYR A 282 -17.07 20.04 -22.97
C TYR A 282 -18.50 19.78 -22.47
N ALA A 283 -18.79 20.08 -21.20
CA ALA A 283 -20.13 19.94 -20.63
C ALA A 283 -21.16 20.80 -21.37
N LYS A 284 -20.84 22.10 -21.54
CA LYS A 284 -21.69 23.07 -22.22
C LYS A 284 -22.01 22.63 -23.65
N ALA A 285 -21.00 22.19 -24.41
CA ALA A 285 -21.19 21.71 -25.78
C ALA A 285 -22.13 20.50 -25.86
N LYS A 286 -22.16 19.62 -24.84
CA LYS A 286 -23.10 18.48 -24.80
C LYS A 286 -24.54 18.92 -24.55
N VAL A 287 -24.75 19.89 -23.67
CA VAL A 287 -26.07 20.48 -23.43
C VAL A 287 -26.57 21.20 -24.68
N GLU A 288 -25.71 21.99 -25.35
CA GLU A 288 -26.05 22.68 -26.61
C GLU A 288 -26.33 21.72 -27.78
N GLN A 289 -25.81 20.49 -27.73
CA GLN A 289 -26.14 19.40 -28.66
C GLN A 289 -27.46 18.69 -28.34
N GLY A 290 -28.22 19.17 -27.35
CA GLY A 290 -29.54 18.63 -26.99
C GLY A 290 -29.52 17.48 -25.99
N GLN A 291 -28.38 17.20 -25.34
CA GLN A 291 -28.37 16.27 -24.19
C GLN A 291 -28.87 16.99 -22.93
N SER A 292 -29.49 16.24 -22.02
CA SER A 292 -29.85 16.79 -20.70
C SER A 292 -28.58 17.23 -19.96
N PHE A 293 -28.73 18.16 -19.01
CA PHE A 293 -27.62 18.56 -18.15
C PHE A 293 -27.08 17.37 -17.38
N THR A 294 -27.98 16.54 -16.85
CA THR A 294 -27.63 15.32 -16.10
C THR A 294 -26.72 14.40 -16.91
N GLU A 295 -27.09 14.06 -18.15
CA GLU A 295 -26.29 13.18 -19.01
C GLU A 295 -24.98 13.84 -19.46
N SER A 296 -24.99 15.17 -19.68
CA SER A 296 -23.79 15.93 -20.00
C SER A 296 -22.78 15.91 -18.85
N MET A 297 -23.24 16.10 -17.61
CA MET A 297 -22.41 16.04 -16.41
C MET A 297 -21.91 14.62 -16.13
N LYS A 298 -22.70 13.57 -16.41
CA LYS A 298 -22.22 12.18 -16.38
C LYS A 298 -21.06 11.95 -17.35
N LYS A 299 -21.14 12.46 -18.59
CA LYS A 299 -20.05 12.34 -19.56
C LYS A 299 -18.78 13.07 -19.12
N VAL A 300 -18.94 14.23 -18.49
CA VAL A 300 -17.83 15.00 -17.92
C VAL A 300 -17.18 14.23 -16.76
N ALA A 301 -17.99 13.64 -15.89
CA ALA A 301 -17.50 12.78 -14.80
C ALA A 301 -16.75 11.55 -15.35
N SER A 302 -17.27 10.85 -16.36
CA SER A 302 -16.58 9.74 -17.03
C SER A 302 -15.23 10.17 -17.63
N ALA A 303 -15.18 11.36 -18.24
CA ALA A 303 -13.94 11.92 -18.77
C ALA A 303 -12.93 12.23 -17.66
N ALA A 304 -13.37 12.75 -16.51
CA ALA A 304 -12.51 13.01 -15.36
C ALA A 304 -11.95 11.71 -14.77
N LEU A 305 -12.78 10.66 -14.60
CA LEU A 305 -12.35 9.34 -14.11
C LEU A 305 -11.38 8.62 -15.06
N SER A 306 -11.44 8.97 -16.34
CA SER A 306 -10.57 8.46 -17.41
C SER A 306 -9.26 9.23 -17.55
N SER A 307 -9.13 10.37 -16.88
CA SER A 307 -7.97 11.25 -16.99
C SER A 307 -6.74 10.64 -16.29
N PRO A 308 -5.53 10.79 -16.85
CA PRO A 308 -4.30 10.48 -16.12
C PRO A 308 -4.22 11.19 -14.76
N LEU A 309 -4.76 12.41 -14.66
CA LEU A 309 -4.82 13.17 -13.41
C LEU A 309 -5.66 12.47 -12.32
N PHE A 310 -6.62 11.63 -12.70
CA PHE A 310 -7.38 10.80 -11.78
C PHE A 310 -6.73 9.44 -11.55
N LEU A 311 -6.24 8.78 -12.60
CA LEU A 311 -5.69 7.43 -12.54
C LEU A 311 -4.34 7.35 -11.83
N PHE A 312 -3.60 8.45 -11.77
CA PHE A 312 -2.25 8.49 -11.25
C PHE A 312 -2.08 9.49 -10.12
N ARG A 313 -1.16 9.17 -9.21
CA ARG A 313 -0.61 10.07 -8.21
C ARG A 313 0.78 10.48 -8.68
N TYR A 314 1.03 11.78 -8.65
CA TYR A 314 2.25 12.38 -9.15
C TYR A 314 3.16 12.75 -7.98
N ALA A 315 4.47 12.66 -8.21
CA ALA A 315 5.46 13.22 -7.31
C ALA A 315 5.43 14.75 -7.41
N ALA A 316 5.90 15.43 -6.36
CA ALA A 316 5.98 16.88 -6.35
C ALA A 316 7.20 17.38 -7.14
N GLU A 317 6.98 18.40 -7.97
CA GLU A 317 8.03 19.13 -8.69
C GLU A 317 8.44 20.43 -7.97
N ASN A 318 7.56 20.96 -7.11
CA ASN A 318 7.79 22.16 -6.31
C ASN A 318 7.19 22.06 -4.89
N ASP A 319 7.42 23.07 -4.06
CA ASP A 319 6.97 23.10 -2.65
C ASP A 319 5.45 23.03 -2.52
N LYS A 320 4.71 23.74 -3.38
CA LYS A 320 3.24 23.72 -3.36
C LYS A 320 2.70 22.33 -3.69
N GLU A 321 3.27 21.69 -4.70
CA GLU A 321 2.94 20.30 -5.05
C GLU A 321 3.38 19.31 -3.97
N SER A 322 4.40 19.64 -3.18
CA SER A 322 4.86 18.78 -2.07
C SER A 322 3.81 18.63 -0.98
N GLU A 323 3.05 19.69 -0.71
CA GLU A 323 1.94 19.66 0.25
C GLU A 323 0.77 18.79 -0.27
N PHE A 324 0.41 18.91 -1.55
CA PHE A 324 -0.62 18.06 -2.17
C PHE A 324 -0.16 16.59 -2.28
N ALA A 325 1.12 16.37 -2.59
CA ALA A 325 1.71 15.03 -2.60
C ALA A 325 1.70 14.41 -1.20
N LEU A 326 1.96 15.19 -0.15
CA LEU A 326 1.85 14.74 1.25
C LEU A 326 0.40 14.37 1.60
N ALA A 327 -0.57 15.23 1.27
CA ALA A 327 -1.99 14.96 1.44
C ALA A 327 -2.40 13.65 0.75
N SER A 328 -2.01 13.47 -0.51
CA SER A 328 -2.28 12.27 -1.29
C SER A 328 -1.59 11.03 -0.69
N LYS A 329 -0.34 11.15 -0.21
CA LYS A 329 0.35 10.03 0.45
C LYS A 329 -0.37 9.59 1.73
N LEU A 330 -0.75 10.54 2.58
CA LEU A 330 -1.48 10.26 3.82
C LEU A 330 -2.85 9.62 3.54
N SER A 331 -3.63 10.18 2.61
CA SER A 331 -4.98 9.69 2.30
C SER A 331 -4.96 8.29 1.69
N PHE A 332 -4.04 8.01 0.76
CA PHE A 332 -3.95 6.68 0.16
C PHE A 332 -3.31 5.64 1.09
N PHE A 333 -2.52 6.07 2.07
CA PHE A 333 -1.98 5.19 3.09
C PHE A 333 -3.05 4.78 4.11
N LEU A 334 -3.77 5.75 4.70
CA LEU A 334 -4.73 5.47 5.78
C LEU A 334 -6.14 5.13 5.28
N TRP A 335 -6.59 5.75 4.19
CA TRP A 335 -7.96 5.64 3.71
C TRP A 335 -8.08 4.96 2.34
N ALA A 336 -6.97 4.52 1.75
CA ALA A 336 -6.90 3.94 0.41
C ALA A 336 -7.74 4.70 -0.63
N SER A 337 -7.77 6.03 -0.53
CA SER A 337 -8.64 6.92 -1.30
C SER A 337 -8.02 8.32 -1.40
N GLY A 338 -8.64 9.19 -2.21
CA GLY A 338 -8.22 10.59 -2.33
C GLY A 338 -8.38 11.39 -1.03
N PRO A 339 -7.61 12.47 -0.87
CA PRO A 339 -7.74 13.40 0.25
C PRO A 339 -9.13 14.05 0.26
N ASP A 340 -9.64 14.35 1.45
CA ASP A 340 -10.87 15.11 1.62
C ASP A 340 -10.62 16.62 1.44
N ALA A 341 -11.71 17.40 1.48
CA ALA A 341 -11.64 18.85 1.28
C ALA A 341 -10.77 19.56 2.32
N GLU A 342 -10.80 19.11 3.58
CA GLU A 342 -9.99 19.71 4.65
C GLU A 342 -8.50 19.43 4.45
N LEU A 343 -8.14 18.20 4.08
CA LEU A 343 -6.75 17.84 3.80
C LEU A 343 -6.21 18.59 2.57
N LEU A 344 -7.04 18.76 1.53
CA LEU A 344 -6.70 19.59 0.36
C LEU A 344 -6.61 21.09 0.68
N ARG A 345 -7.36 21.58 1.67
CA ARG A 345 -7.29 22.98 2.12
C ARG A 345 -6.00 23.23 2.88
N LEU A 346 -5.64 22.34 3.82
CA LEU A 346 -4.39 22.41 4.56
C LEU A 346 -3.17 22.35 3.63
N ALA A 347 -3.21 21.46 2.64
CA ALA A 347 -2.18 21.35 1.61
C ALA A 347 -2.06 22.64 0.78
N GLU A 348 -3.17 23.20 0.33
CA GLU A 348 -3.16 24.46 -0.45
C GLU A 348 -2.58 25.63 0.34
N SER A 349 -2.86 25.71 1.64
CA SER A 349 -2.35 26.75 2.52
C SER A 349 -0.89 26.57 2.95
N GLY A 350 -0.24 25.45 2.60
CA GLY A 350 1.12 25.14 3.09
C GLY A 350 1.18 24.87 4.58
N GLU A 351 0.07 24.41 5.17
CA GLU A 351 -0.06 24.21 6.61
C GLU A 351 -0.04 22.74 7.02
N LEU A 352 -0.20 21.81 6.07
CA LEU A 352 -0.28 20.39 6.35
C LEU A 352 1.05 19.83 6.88
N SER A 353 2.18 20.25 6.30
CA SER A 353 3.51 19.81 6.74
C SER A 353 3.93 20.32 8.12
N LYS A 354 3.22 21.31 8.70
CA LYS A 354 3.53 21.84 10.03
C LYS A 354 3.28 20.76 11.09
N PRO A 355 4.24 20.46 11.99
CA PRO A 355 4.14 19.31 12.91
C PRO A 355 2.84 19.21 13.72
N GLU A 356 2.36 20.33 14.27
CA GLU A 356 1.12 20.34 15.06
C GLU A 356 -0.13 20.05 14.21
N ASN A 357 -0.17 20.58 12.99
CA ASN A 357 -1.29 20.37 12.07
C ASN A 357 -1.24 18.95 11.49
N LEU A 358 -0.05 18.43 11.19
CA LEU A 358 0.15 17.07 10.74
C LEU A 358 -0.34 16.07 11.79
N ALA A 359 0.05 16.26 13.06
CA ALA A 359 -0.38 15.39 14.17
C ALA A 359 -1.91 15.39 14.33
N LYS A 360 -2.54 16.58 14.40
CA LYS A 360 -4.01 16.72 14.46
C LYS A 360 -4.71 16.10 13.26
N THR A 361 -4.13 16.24 12.08
CA THR A 361 -4.67 15.65 10.84
C THR A 361 -4.61 14.13 10.92
N MET A 362 -3.50 13.56 11.38
CA MET A 362 -3.35 12.11 11.55
C MET A 362 -4.35 11.58 12.58
N GLU A 363 -4.48 12.22 13.75
CA GLU A 363 -5.48 11.84 14.76
C GLU A 363 -6.90 11.81 14.19
N ARG A 364 -7.28 12.87 13.46
CA ARG A 364 -8.58 12.94 12.77
C ARG A 364 -8.75 11.81 11.77
N MET A 365 -7.72 11.51 10.97
CA MET A 365 -7.80 10.47 9.94
C MET A 365 -7.87 9.06 10.52
N LEU A 366 -7.20 8.82 11.64
CA LEU A 366 -7.26 7.54 12.37
C LEU A 366 -8.63 7.33 13.02
N ALA A 367 -9.29 8.40 13.48
CA ALA A 367 -10.64 8.33 14.03
C ALA A 367 -11.75 8.25 12.96
N ASP A 368 -11.44 8.55 11.69
CA ASP A 368 -12.42 8.53 10.61
C ASP A 368 -12.80 7.10 10.20
N PRO A 369 -14.08 6.81 9.91
CA PRO A 369 -14.53 5.49 9.49
C PRO A 369 -13.77 4.87 8.31
N LYS A 370 -13.19 5.69 7.45
CA LYS A 370 -12.38 5.23 6.31
C LYS A 370 -11.13 4.45 6.74
N ILE A 371 -10.70 4.51 8.00
CA ILE A 371 -9.56 3.74 8.51
C ILE A 371 -9.76 2.23 8.38
N GLU A 372 -11.01 1.75 8.31
CA GLU A 372 -11.33 0.35 8.00
C GLU A 372 -10.57 -0.15 6.76
N ARG A 373 -10.38 0.71 5.75
CA ARG A 373 -9.70 0.37 4.50
C ARG A 373 -8.22 0.03 4.68
N PHE A 374 -7.55 0.68 5.64
CA PHE A 374 -6.19 0.31 6.02
C PHE A 374 -6.17 -1.07 6.66
N LEU A 375 -7.10 -1.33 7.60
CA LEU A 375 -7.24 -2.61 8.30
C LEU A 375 -7.69 -3.76 7.38
N ASP A 376 -8.38 -3.45 6.27
CA ASP A 376 -8.76 -4.44 5.26
C ASP A 376 -7.58 -4.82 4.34
N THR A 377 -6.65 -3.90 4.07
CA THR A 377 -5.62 -4.09 3.05
C THR A 377 -4.25 -4.44 3.62
N PHE A 378 -3.78 -3.68 4.62
CA PHE A 378 -2.44 -3.83 5.14
C PHE A 378 -2.22 -5.23 5.76
N PRO A 379 -3.07 -5.72 6.69
CA PRO A 379 -2.84 -7.01 7.34
C PRO A 379 -2.94 -8.19 6.37
N GLY A 380 -3.95 -8.18 5.50
CA GLY A 380 -4.17 -9.24 4.50
C GLY A 380 -3.00 -9.37 3.54
N GLN A 381 -2.41 -8.24 3.13
CA GLN A 381 -1.24 -8.23 2.25
C GLN A 381 0.05 -8.59 2.99
N TRP A 382 0.29 -8.00 4.17
CA TRP A 382 1.48 -8.23 4.98
C TRP A 382 1.65 -9.71 5.35
N MET A 383 0.58 -10.37 5.79
CA MET A 383 0.59 -11.81 6.13
C MET A 383 0.27 -12.72 4.95
N GLN A 384 0.04 -12.17 3.75
CA GLN A 384 -0.31 -12.92 2.54
C GLN A 384 -1.50 -13.88 2.74
N LEU A 385 -2.53 -13.44 3.47
CA LEU A 385 -3.66 -14.31 3.87
C LEU A 385 -4.46 -14.84 2.68
N GLU A 386 -4.43 -14.16 1.53
CA GLU A 386 -5.04 -14.66 0.29
C GLU A 386 -4.42 -15.99 -0.19
N ASN A 387 -3.18 -16.31 0.18
CA ASN A 387 -2.56 -17.59 -0.14
C ASN A 387 -3.25 -18.75 0.62
N VAL A 388 -3.81 -18.48 1.80
CA VAL A 388 -4.61 -19.46 2.56
C VAL A 388 -5.88 -19.80 1.80
N LEU A 389 -6.47 -18.83 1.09
CA LEU A 389 -7.62 -19.03 0.21
C LEU A 389 -7.27 -19.69 -1.13
N ALA A 390 -5.99 -19.79 -1.48
CA ALA A 390 -5.53 -20.52 -2.67
C ALA A 390 -5.05 -21.94 -2.33
N ALA A 391 -4.78 -22.22 -1.05
CA ALA A 391 -4.30 -23.51 -0.61
C ALA A 391 -5.34 -24.61 -0.87
N THR A 392 -4.89 -25.75 -1.40
CA THR A 392 -5.73 -26.93 -1.64
C THR A 392 -5.19 -28.12 -0.85
N PRO A 393 -5.50 -28.25 0.46
CA PRO A 393 -5.01 -29.35 1.27
C PRO A 393 -5.55 -30.70 0.80
N ASP A 394 -4.77 -31.76 0.98
CA ASP A 394 -5.20 -33.13 0.67
C ASP A 394 -6.43 -33.49 1.52
N PRO A 395 -7.62 -33.71 0.89
CA PRO A 395 -8.85 -33.98 1.64
C PRO A 395 -8.77 -35.25 2.49
N LYS A 396 -7.86 -36.19 2.19
CA LYS A 396 -7.66 -37.39 3.01
C LYS A 396 -6.96 -37.08 4.33
N LYS A 397 -6.08 -36.07 4.34
CA LYS A 397 -5.27 -35.68 5.50
C LYS A 397 -5.90 -34.53 6.29
N SER A 398 -6.48 -33.56 5.59
CA SER A 398 -6.88 -32.27 6.15
C SER A 398 -8.25 -31.83 5.62
N ARG A 399 -9.25 -32.73 5.67
CA ARG A 399 -10.61 -32.50 5.13
C ARG A 399 -11.27 -31.18 5.55
N PHE A 400 -11.00 -30.74 6.78
CA PHE A 400 -11.62 -29.55 7.36
C PHE A 400 -11.01 -28.25 6.85
N PHE A 401 -9.78 -28.30 6.31
CA PHE A 401 -9.05 -27.14 5.78
C PHE A 401 -9.31 -26.97 4.29
N THR A 402 -10.58 -26.99 3.91
CA THR A 402 -10.99 -26.73 2.53
C THR A 402 -11.78 -25.43 2.48
N ILE A 403 -12.11 -25.00 1.26
CA ILE A 403 -12.90 -23.80 1.01
C ILE A 403 -14.28 -24.27 0.56
N ASP A 404 -14.84 -25.21 1.32
CA ASP A 404 -16.18 -25.74 1.12
C ASP A 404 -17.10 -25.22 2.24
N LYS A 405 -18.38 -25.02 1.92
CA LYS A 405 -19.38 -24.59 2.89
C LYS A 405 -19.51 -25.58 4.06
N ASN A 406 -19.26 -26.86 3.82
CA ASN A 406 -19.33 -27.89 4.85
C ASN A 406 -18.08 -27.94 5.73
N TYR A 407 -16.97 -27.33 5.30
CA TYR A 407 -15.66 -27.43 5.94
C TYR A 407 -14.90 -26.09 5.88
N PRO A 408 -15.41 -25.02 6.53
CA PRO A 408 -14.94 -23.65 6.31
C PRO A 408 -13.71 -23.26 7.15
N ALA A 409 -12.90 -24.21 7.64
CA ALA A 409 -11.82 -23.91 8.59
C ALA A 409 -10.86 -22.87 8.02
N SER A 410 -10.45 -23.02 6.76
CA SER A 410 -9.53 -22.10 6.09
C SER A 410 -10.09 -20.66 6.02
N LEU A 411 -11.40 -20.51 5.82
CA LEU A 411 -12.05 -19.19 5.81
C LEU A 411 -12.08 -18.56 7.20
N GLN A 412 -12.38 -19.35 8.24
CA GLN A 412 -12.41 -18.86 9.62
C GLN A 412 -11.00 -18.50 10.11
N MET A 413 -9.98 -19.26 9.73
CA MET A 413 -8.58 -18.98 10.06
C MET A 413 -8.05 -17.69 9.44
N VAL A 414 -8.57 -17.27 8.27
CA VAL A 414 -8.20 -15.99 7.66
C VAL A 414 -8.69 -14.81 8.50
N LEU A 415 -9.82 -14.96 9.22
CA LEU A 415 -10.42 -13.89 10.01
C LEU A 415 -9.71 -13.67 11.36
N GLU A 416 -9.18 -14.73 11.99
CA GLU A 416 -8.50 -14.67 13.29
C GLU A 416 -7.38 -13.61 13.35
N PRO A 417 -6.39 -13.58 12.42
CA PRO A 417 -5.35 -12.59 12.47
C PRO A 417 -5.85 -11.19 12.06
N LEU A 418 -6.88 -11.08 11.22
CA LEU A 418 -7.49 -9.78 10.89
C LEU A 418 -8.18 -9.15 12.11
N LEU A 419 -8.87 -9.96 12.92
CA LEU A 419 -9.46 -9.52 14.18
C LEU A 419 -8.42 -9.14 15.23
N LEU A 420 -7.25 -9.80 15.23
CA LEU A 420 -6.12 -9.39 16.07
C LEU A 420 -5.62 -7.98 15.69
N PHE A 421 -5.52 -7.69 14.39
CA PHE A 421 -5.16 -6.35 13.91
C PHE A 421 -6.19 -5.29 14.33
N ASP A 422 -7.48 -5.61 14.20
CA ASP A 422 -8.55 -4.74 14.67
C ASP A 422 -8.44 -4.50 16.19
N ALA A 423 -8.18 -5.53 16.98
CA ALA A 423 -8.05 -5.40 18.43
C ALA A 423 -6.84 -4.56 18.84
N VAL A 424 -5.70 -4.77 18.17
CA VAL A 424 -4.50 -3.95 18.42
C VAL A 424 -4.76 -2.48 18.11
N PHE A 425 -5.51 -2.20 17.04
CA PHE A 425 -5.88 -0.85 16.65
C PHE A 425 -6.90 -0.20 17.61
N VAL A 426 -8.02 -0.88 17.86
CA VAL A 426 -9.15 -0.33 18.66
C VAL A 426 -8.77 -0.10 20.12
N GLU A 427 -7.96 -0.99 20.69
CA GLU A 427 -7.58 -0.96 22.11
C GLU A 427 -6.21 -0.31 22.35
N ASP A 428 -5.59 0.28 21.32
CA ASP A 428 -4.25 0.89 21.38
C ASP A 428 -3.21 -0.05 22.02
N ARG A 429 -3.19 -1.31 21.57
CA ARG A 429 -2.31 -2.34 22.15
C ARG A 429 -0.89 -2.22 21.62
N PRO A 430 0.11 -2.76 22.35
CA PRO A 430 1.48 -2.86 21.84
C PRO A 430 1.54 -3.63 20.52
N ILE A 431 2.24 -3.08 19.52
CA ILE A 431 2.45 -3.71 18.21
C ILE A 431 3.08 -5.12 18.33
N MET A 432 3.80 -5.39 19.43
CA MET A 432 4.36 -6.71 19.72
C MET A 432 3.30 -7.82 19.86
N GLU A 433 2.05 -7.47 20.19
CA GLU A 433 0.93 -8.44 20.23
C GLU A 433 0.61 -9.00 18.84
N LEU A 434 1.01 -8.34 17.74
CA LEU A 434 0.88 -8.91 16.40
C LEU A 434 1.83 -10.10 16.15
N ILE A 435 2.90 -10.23 16.95
CA ILE A 435 3.89 -11.31 16.83
C ILE A 435 3.64 -12.39 17.88
N SER A 436 3.34 -11.99 19.11
CA SER A 436 3.11 -12.91 20.23
C SER A 436 1.86 -12.49 21.01
N PRO A 437 0.66 -12.74 20.45
CA PRO A 437 -0.57 -12.33 21.09
C PRO A 437 -0.84 -13.16 22.36
N SER A 438 -1.37 -12.50 23.40
CA SER A 438 -1.84 -13.15 24.63
C SER A 438 -3.28 -13.68 24.53
N PHE A 439 -3.99 -13.36 23.45
CA PHE A 439 -5.40 -13.68 23.22
C PHE A 439 -5.67 -13.83 21.71
N ALA A 440 -6.82 -14.41 21.34
CA ALA A 440 -7.27 -14.45 19.95
C ALA A 440 -8.80 -14.44 19.88
N TYR A 441 -9.33 -13.90 18.77
CA TYR A 441 -10.75 -14.03 18.43
C TYR A 441 -10.94 -15.29 17.59
N GLN A 442 -11.74 -16.22 18.09
CA GLN A 442 -11.94 -17.54 17.50
C GLN A 442 -13.42 -17.84 17.37
N SER A 443 -13.79 -18.53 16.30
CA SER A 443 -15.10 -19.16 16.20
C SER A 443 -15.18 -20.36 17.14
N ASP A 444 -16.39 -20.80 17.48
CA ASP A 444 -16.60 -22.03 18.27
C ASP A 444 -15.90 -23.24 17.64
N PHE A 445 -15.86 -23.29 16.30
CA PHE A 445 -15.17 -24.34 15.55
C PHE A 445 -13.65 -24.28 15.74
N LEU A 446 -13.01 -23.11 15.61
CA LEU A 446 -11.57 -22.96 15.80
C LEU A 446 -11.17 -23.17 17.26
N GLN A 447 -11.98 -22.68 18.20
CA GLN A 447 -11.76 -22.91 19.63
C GLN A 447 -11.78 -24.41 19.94
N ALA A 448 -12.80 -25.13 19.47
CA ALA A 448 -12.87 -26.59 19.62
C ALA A 448 -11.68 -27.26 18.95
N TRP A 449 -11.26 -26.80 17.77
CA TRP A 449 -10.10 -27.34 17.06
C TRP A 449 -8.80 -27.20 17.86
N TYR A 450 -8.47 -26.00 18.34
CA TYR A 450 -7.22 -25.74 19.05
C TYR A 450 -7.16 -26.35 20.47
N THR A 451 -8.32 -26.55 21.10
CA THR A 451 -8.39 -27.03 22.49
C THR A 451 -8.69 -28.53 22.61
N SER A 452 -9.22 -29.15 21.55
CA SER A 452 -9.44 -30.60 21.51
C SER A 452 -8.12 -31.38 21.44
N ASP A 453 -8.20 -32.70 21.66
CA ASP A 453 -7.06 -33.64 21.59
C ASP A 453 -6.41 -33.72 20.19
N LEU A 454 -6.88 -32.93 19.21
CA LEU A 454 -6.22 -32.65 17.94
C LEU A 454 -5.01 -31.71 18.14
N LYS A 455 -4.15 -32.03 19.12
CA LYS A 455 -2.86 -31.35 19.22
C LYS A 455 -2.08 -31.66 17.94
N PRO A 456 -1.65 -30.65 17.17
CA PRO A 456 -0.68 -30.92 16.11
C PRO A 456 0.49 -31.67 16.76
N PRO A 457 0.97 -32.78 16.15
CA PRO A 457 2.13 -33.47 16.69
C PRO A 457 3.23 -32.44 16.93
N ALA A 458 3.93 -32.55 18.06
CA ALA A 458 5.03 -31.65 18.37
C ALA A 458 5.95 -31.61 17.15
N ILE A 459 6.13 -30.42 16.60
CA ILE A 459 7.04 -30.22 15.49
C ILE A 459 8.43 -30.33 16.08
N GLU A 460 9.10 -31.45 15.85
CA GLU A 460 10.51 -31.63 16.15
C GLU A 460 11.32 -30.78 15.16
N PRO A 461 11.83 -29.59 15.55
CA PRO A 461 12.46 -28.67 14.61
C PRO A 461 13.68 -29.29 13.94
N THR A 462 14.34 -30.19 14.65
CA THR A 462 15.49 -30.99 14.21
C THR A 462 15.18 -31.84 12.99
N GLU A 463 14.05 -32.57 12.96
CA GLU A 463 13.67 -33.40 11.81
C GLU A 463 13.37 -32.55 10.57
N ILE A 464 12.72 -31.40 10.75
CA ILE A 464 12.43 -30.48 9.65
C ILE A 464 13.73 -29.90 9.09
N ILE A 465 14.65 -29.47 9.95
CA ILE A 465 15.96 -28.93 9.54
C ILE A 465 16.76 -29.99 8.77
N GLU A 466 16.78 -31.24 9.24
CA GLU A 466 17.47 -32.34 8.55
C GLU A 466 16.83 -32.67 7.20
N LYS A 467 15.50 -32.74 7.14
CA LYS A 467 14.78 -33.00 5.89
C LYS A 467 14.94 -31.87 4.88
N ASN A 468 14.94 -30.61 5.33
CA ASN A 468 15.19 -29.46 4.47
C ASN A 468 16.63 -29.48 3.94
N ARG A 469 17.62 -29.78 4.79
CA ARG A 469 19.01 -29.97 4.36
C ARG A 469 19.15 -31.05 3.29
N ALA A 470 18.53 -32.20 3.48
CA ALA A 470 18.57 -33.30 2.49
C ALA A 470 17.85 -32.94 1.17
N ASN A 471 16.74 -32.22 1.24
CA ASN A 471 16.05 -31.73 0.05
C ASN A 471 16.87 -30.67 -0.70
N GLU A 472 17.58 -29.83 0.02
CA GLU A 472 18.45 -28.77 -0.52
C GLU A 472 19.69 -29.35 -1.20
N GLU A 473 20.30 -30.40 -0.63
CA GLU A 473 21.35 -31.18 -1.30
C GLU A 473 20.85 -31.81 -2.61
N LYS A 474 19.66 -32.41 -2.61
CA LYS A 474 19.03 -32.94 -3.83
C LYS A 474 18.78 -31.84 -4.85
N ARG A 475 18.28 -30.67 -4.41
CA ARG A 475 18.01 -29.54 -5.28
C ARG A 475 19.31 -29.02 -5.92
N LYS A 476 20.38 -28.84 -5.16
CA LYS A 476 21.70 -28.47 -5.68
C LYS A 476 22.24 -29.47 -6.70
N THR A 477 22.08 -30.76 -6.43
CA THR A 477 22.49 -31.83 -7.36
C THR A 477 21.72 -31.73 -8.68
N LEU A 478 20.40 -31.54 -8.62
CA LEU A 478 19.55 -31.40 -9.80
C LEU A 478 19.82 -30.10 -10.56
N GLU A 479 20.03 -28.97 -9.88
CA GLU A 479 20.37 -27.69 -10.51
C GLU A 479 21.71 -27.78 -11.24
N THR A 480 22.70 -28.48 -10.66
CA THR A 480 23.99 -28.74 -11.33
C THR A 480 23.82 -29.61 -12.57
N ALA A 481 23.00 -30.66 -12.48
CA ALA A 481 22.70 -31.54 -13.61
C ALA A 481 21.98 -30.78 -14.74
N ILE A 482 20.97 -29.97 -14.41
CA ILE A 482 20.24 -29.13 -15.36
C ILE A 482 21.21 -28.21 -16.08
N LYS A 483 22.06 -27.49 -15.32
CA LYS A 483 23.03 -26.57 -15.89
C LYS A 483 24.02 -27.28 -16.83
N SER A 484 24.52 -28.45 -16.44
CA SER A 484 25.40 -29.27 -17.28
C SER A 484 24.70 -29.69 -18.57
N THR A 485 23.44 -30.11 -18.49
CA THR A 485 22.65 -30.50 -19.67
C THR A 485 22.32 -29.30 -20.57
N GLU A 486 22.06 -28.12 -20.00
CA GLU A 486 21.87 -26.89 -20.75
C GLU A 486 23.16 -26.45 -21.48
N GLU A 487 24.32 -26.56 -20.82
CA GLU A 487 25.63 -26.29 -21.44
C GLU A 487 25.94 -27.28 -22.58
N GLU A 488 25.68 -28.58 -22.38
CA GLU A 488 25.80 -29.60 -23.43
C GLU A 488 24.85 -29.30 -24.60
N LEU A 489 23.59 -29.00 -24.33
CA LEU A 489 22.60 -28.65 -25.36
C LEU A 489 23.03 -27.41 -26.16
N GLN A 490 23.53 -26.39 -25.48
CA GLN A 490 24.01 -25.16 -26.13
C GLN A 490 25.22 -25.44 -27.02
N SER A 491 26.15 -26.28 -26.57
CA SER A 491 27.31 -26.71 -27.38
C SER A 491 26.93 -27.53 -28.63
N LEU A 492 25.78 -28.20 -28.61
CA LEU A 492 25.26 -28.95 -29.75
C LEU A 492 24.47 -28.06 -30.74
N LEU A 493 23.94 -26.93 -30.27
CA LEU A 493 23.16 -25.97 -31.07
C LEU A 493 24.02 -24.89 -31.72
N GLU A 494 25.20 -24.60 -31.16
CA GLU A 494 26.21 -23.69 -31.72
C GLU A 494 27.53 -24.45 -31.99
N PRO A 495 27.66 -25.16 -33.13
CA PRO A 495 28.84 -25.97 -33.43
C PRO A 495 30.12 -25.19 -33.72
#